data_AF-A0A4R5B6S6-F1
#
_entry.id   AF-A0A4R5B6S6-F1
#
_cell.length_a   1.000
_cell.length_b   1.000
_cell.length_c   1.000
_cell.angle_alpha   90.00
_cell.angle_beta   90.00
_cell.angle_gamma   90.00
#
_symmetry.space_group_name_H-M   'P 1'
#
loop_
_entity.id
_entity.type
_entity.pdbx_description
1 polymer ?
#
loop_
_entity_poly.entity_id
_entity_poly.type
_entity_poly.pdbx_seq_one_letter_code
_entity_poly.pdbx_strand_id
1 'polypeptide(L)' 'MEDEQDEALCAHFDDLCIDAAKHLHSTGLVEKTLGREVPIVLFDMFRPIEPNATQAANPPHLIPHDYVTFQTTG' A
#
# COMPACT_ATOMS: atom_id res chain seq x y z
N MET A 1 20.82 -16.65 6.19
CA MET A 1 20.02 -17.84 5.85
C MET A 1 18.63 -17.77 6.48
N GLU A 2 18.45 -17.79 7.80
CA GLU A 2 17.11 -17.58 8.41
C GLU A 2 16.62 -16.14 8.17
N ASP A 3 17.46 -15.13 8.43
CA ASP A 3 17.11 -13.72 8.21
C ASP A 3 16.72 -13.40 6.74
N GLU A 4 17.41 -13.99 5.77
CA GLU A 4 17.11 -13.79 4.33
C GLU A 4 15.76 -14.41 3.92
N GLN A 5 15.41 -15.54 4.54
CA GLN A 5 14.13 -16.20 4.29
C GLN A 5 12.97 -15.42 4.93
N ASP A 6 13.20 -14.88 6.13
CA ASP A 6 12.23 -14.03 6.81
C ASP A 6 12.01 -12.70 6.06
N GLU A 7 13.08 -12.08 5.55
CA GLU A 7 12.99 -10.90 4.68
C GLU A 7 12.20 -11.21 3.39
N ALA A 8 12.44 -12.35 2.76
CA ALA A 8 11.70 -12.75 1.56
C ALA A 8 10.20 -12.99 1.83
N LEU A 9 9.86 -13.60 2.97
CA LEU A 9 8.47 -13.77 3.40
C LEU A 9 7.79 -12.44 3.67
N CYS A 10 8.48 -11.51 4.32
CA CYS A 10 8.01 -10.16 4.56
C CYS A 10 7.72 -9.42 3.25
N ALA A 11 8.66 -9.45 2.30
CA ALA A 11 8.48 -8.83 0.98
C ALA A 11 7.30 -9.44 0.21
N HIS A 12 7.17 -10.77 0.24
CA HIS A 12 6.04 -11.45 -0.39
C HIS A 12 4.70 -11.07 0.24
N PHE A 13 4.67 -10.91 1.56
CA PHE A 13 3.47 -10.45 2.27
C PHE A 13 3.09 -9.01 1.90
N ASP A 14 4.08 -8.12 1.73
CA ASP A 14 3.85 -6.75 1.28
C ASP A 14 3.23 -6.73 -0.14
N ASP A 15 3.76 -7.53 -1.06
CA ASP A 15 3.22 -7.69 -2.41
C ASP A 15 1.76 -8.18 -2.41
N LEU A 16 1.44 -9.16 -1.57
CA LEU A 16 0.06 -9.66 -1.41
C LEU A 16 -0.89 -8.58 -0.90
N CYS A 17 -0.46 -7.74 0.05
CA CYS A 17 -1.26 -6.63 0.55
C CYS A 17 -1.49 -5.57 -0.53
N ILE A 18 -0.45 -5.24 -1.30
CA ILE A 18 -0.52 -4.32 -2.45
C ILE A 18 -1.51 -4.83 -3.49
N ASP A 19 -1.42 -6.10 -3.86
CA ASP A 19 -2.28 -6.70 -4.89
C ASP A 19 -3.73 -6.82 -4.42
N ALA A 20 -3.97 -7.11 -3.14
CA ALA A 20 -5.30 -7.08 -2.55
C ALA A 20 -5.92 -5.68 -2.63
N ALA A 21 -5.16 -4.63 -2.29
CA ALA A 21 -5.62 -3.26 -2.37
C ALA A 21 -5.92 -2.83 -3.82
N LYS A 22 -5.03 -3.17 -4.77
CA LYS A 22 -5.28 -2.97 -6.21
C LYS A 22 -6.53 -3.70 -6.67
N HIS A 23 -6.76 -4.91 -6.18
CA HIS A 23 -7.96 -5.67 -6.54
C HIS A 23 -9.23 -4.98 -6.05
N LEU A 24 -9.27 -4.48 -4.81
CA LEU A 24 -10.39 -3.72 -4.26
C LEU A 24 -10.72 -2.48 -5.11
N HIS A 25 -9.69 -1.77 -5.60
CA HIS A 25 -9.87 -0.68 -6.56
C HIS A 25 -10.40 -1.18 -7.91
N SER A 26 -9.77 -2.21 -8.49
CA SER A 26 -10.13 -2.72 -9.83
C SER A 26 -11.57 -3.25 -9.93
N THR A 27 -12.12 -3.73 -8.82
CA THR A 27 -13.50 -4.24 -8.75
C THR A 27 -14.53 -3.12 -8.54
N GLY A 28 -14.09 -1.89 -8.26
CA GLY A 28 -14.96 -0.78 -7.86
C GLY A 28 -15.59 -0.96 -6.48
N LEU A 29 -15.15 -1.96 -5.70
CA LEU A 29 -15.74 -2.27 -4.39
C LEU A 29 -15.57 -1.12 -3.40
N VAL A 30 -14.42 -0.43 -3.45
CA VAL A 30 -14.14 0.74 -2.59
C VAL A 30 -15.18 1.83 -2.82
N GLU A 31 -15.36 2.26 -4.07
CA GLU A 31 -16.31 3.30 -4.43
C GLU A 31 -17.75 2.88 -4.12
N LYS A 32 -18.12 1.65 -4.46
CA LYS A 32 -19.45 1.11 -4.17
C LYS A 32 -19.79 1.13 -2.68
N THR A 33 -18.81 0.84 -1.82
CA THR A 33 -19.02 0.72 -0.37
C THR A 33 -18.99 2.08 0.33
N LEU A 34 -18.08 2.97 -0.10
CA LEU A 34 -17.83 4.25 0.57
C LEU A 34 -18.50 5.45 -0.12
N GLY A 35 -19.11 5.24 -1.29
CA GLY A 35 -19.78 6.27 -2.09
C GLY A 35 -18.82 7.21 -2.82
N ARG A 36 -17.51 6.95 -2.77
CA ARG A 36 -16.45 7.67 -3.47
C ARG A 36 -15.18 6.83 -3.52
N GLU A 37 -14.31 7.13 -4.47
CA GLU A 37 -12.96 6.60 -4.49
C GLU A 37 -12.12 7.21 -3.36
N VAL A 38 -11.36 6.39 -2.62
CA VAL A 38 -10.45 6.83 -1.54
C VAL A 38 -9.17 6.00 -1.57
N PRO A 39 -8.02 6.56 -1.17
CA PRO A 39 -6.80 5.77 -1.06
C PRO A 39 -6.91 4.71 0.06
N ILE A 40 -6.30 3.55 -0.16
CA ILE A 40 -6.09 2.48 0.82
C ILE A 40 -4.67 2.62 1.35
N VAL A 41 -4.53 2.91 2.64
CA VAL A 41 -3.22 3.01 3.30
C VAL A 41 -2.77 1.62 3.75
N LEU A 42 -1.59 1.19 3.31
CA LEU A 42 -0.92 -0.02 3.81
C LEU A 42 0.03 0.39 4.92
N PHE A 43 -0.24 -0.07 6.14
CA PHE A 43 0.52 0.31 7.33
C PHE A 43 1.09 -0.93 8.03
N ASP A 44 2.35 -0.84 8.45
CA ASP A 44 2.99 -1.83 9.32
C ASP A 44 3.60 -1.09 10.51
N MET A 45 3.28 -1.54 11.72
CA MET A 45 3.74 -0.92 12.97
C MET A 45 5.24 -1.10 13.23
N PHE A 46 5.85 -2.12 12.63
CA PHE A 46 7.23 -2.51 12.88
C PHE A 46 8.16 -2.16 11.71
N ARG A 47 7.62 -1.95 10.51
CA ARG A 47 8.40 -1.72 9.28
C ARG A 47 7.95 -0.46 8.56
N PRO A 48 8.88 0.39 8.07
CA PRO A 48 8.54 1.66 7.41
C PRO A 48 8.13 1.46 5.94
N ILE A 49 7.15 0.58 5.68
CA ILE A 49 6.68 0.25 4.32
C ILE A 49 5.64 1.24 3.79
N GLU A 50 4.95 1.94 4.69
CA GLU A 50 3.72 2.69 4.41
C GLU A 50 3.81 3.60 3.18
N PRO A 51 4.85 4.45 3.02
CA PRO A 51 4.87 5.40 1.90
C PRO A 51 4.88 4.71 0.55
N ASN A 52 5.77 3.72 0.39
CA ASN A 52 5.98 3.03 -0.88
C ASN A 52 4.86 2.02 -1.16
N ALA A 53 4.43 1.26 -0.16
CA ALA A 53 3.38 0.27 -0.29
C ALA A 53 2.03 0.95 -0.60
N THR A 54 1.71 2.05 0.09
CA THR A 54 0.50 2.83 -0.20
C THR A 54 0.56 3.47 -1.58
N GLN A 55 1.69 4.02 -2.02
CA GLN A 55 1.80 4.55 -3.38
C GLN A 55 1.59 3.45 -4.43
N ALA A 56 2.15 2.25 -4.23
CA ALA A 56 2.02 1.13 -5.16
C ALA A 56 0.62 0.51 -5.20
N ALA A 57 -0.11 0.56 -4.09
CA ALA A 57 -1.44 -0.03 -3.92
C ALA A 57 -2.58 0.74 -4.59
N ASN A 58 -2.37 2.03 -4.90
CA ASN A 58 -3.45 2.95 -5.25
C ASN A 58 -3.33 3.51 -6.68
N PRO A 59 -4.47 3.83 -7.31
CA PRO A 59 -4.47 4.66 -8.51
C PRO A 59 -3.69 5.97 -8.32
N PRO A 60 -2.86 6.40 -9.30
CA PRO A 60 -1.99 7.57 -9.13
C PRO A 60 -2.72 8.87 -8.81
N HIS A 61 -3.98 9.04 -9.23
CA HIS A 61 -4.76 10.26 -8.95
C HIS A 61 -5.28 10.35 -7.51
N LEU A 62 -5.25 9.25 -6.74
CA LEU A 62 -5.66 9.23 -5.33
C LEU A 62 -4.50 9.53 -4.37
N ILE A 63 -3.26 9.46 -4.85
CA ILE A 63 -2.05 9.67 -4.05
C ILE A 63 -1.40 10.98 -4.48
N PRO A 64 -1.23 11.96 -3.57
CA PRO A 64 -0.48 13.17 -3.88
C PRO A 64 0.92 12.85 -4.42
N HIS A 65 1.39 13.62 -5.40
CA HIS A 65 2.70 13.39 -6.03
C HIS A 65 3.87 13.42 -5.03
N ASP A 66 3.71 14.11 -3.91
CA ASP A 66 4.67 14.28 -2.82
C ASP A 66 4.35 13.42 -1.59
N TYR A 67 3.40 12.48 -1.68
CA TYR A 67 2.99 11.64 -0.55
C TYR A 67 4.17 10.89 0.09
N VAL A 68 5.05 10.29 -0.73
CA VAL A 68 6.24 9.60 -0.21
C VAL A 68 7.19 10.58 0.46
N THR A 69 7.45 11.72 -0.18
CA THR A 69 8.33 12.77 0.34
C THR A 69 7.85 13.33 1.68
N PHE A 70 6.54 13.55 1.85
CA PHE A 70 5.98 14.03 3.10
C PHE A 70 6.18 13.05 4.26
N GLN A 71 6.02 11.75 3.99
CA GLN A 71 6.11 10.72 5.03
C GLN A 71 7.55 10.40 5.44
N THR A 72 8.55 10.70 4.60
CA THR A 72 9.96 10.43 4.89
C THR A 72 10.72 11.62 5.47
N THR A 73 10.13 12.82 5.44
CA THR A 73 10.78 14.07 5.91
C THR A 73 10.14 14.64 7.19
N GLY A 74 9.08 13.98 7.68
CA GLY A 74 8.35 14.35 8.89
C GLY A 74 8.94 13.80 10.18
#